data_AF-A0A8B9CIC6-F1
#
_entry.id   AF-A0A8B9CIC6-F1
#
_cell.length_a   1.000
_cell.length_b   1.000
_cell.length_c   1.000
_cell.angle_alpha   90.00
_cell.angle_beta   90.00
_cell.angle_gamma   90.00
#
_symmetry.space_group_name_H-M   'P 1'
#
loop_
_entity.id
_entity.type
_entity.pdbx_description
1 polymer ?
#
loop_
_entity_poly.entity_id
_entity_poly.type
_entity_poly.pdbx_seq_one_letter_code
_entity_poly.pdbx_strand_id
1 'polypeptide(L)'
;MSTSQGPFQFFSGSLRGSSGCGLAQQGTSYRPSGADGGASSIHTSFSSARPLCLAAGGEASWGCFGEHHRESIFLGGNEKQTMQNLNDRLAAYLDKVRSLEAANAQLESCILEWHKTKSHGERHDFNQYEQNVTDMQRQIEDGKITNASILLQIDNANMASEDFRLKYEAEKTRRQGVQCDVENLRKELDGLTIVTTDLEMEIEGLREEHILRRKDHEEDMEANRSSQDFKVNVKVNAPPPEDLAKILAEIRQDYEAIIEKNRQSLDSWYKELSSAASLAAVPNPEEIQSSENEIKDLTRTLQSLDIELQAQMSKKHMLEDTLADTRNYYAVALQNMQQVISKCEEELSQLRHDIKQQNNQYKVLLGIKTRLEKEISTYRLLLEGNVDGKTKKSELKAKEYAGLTNRKIKAIVHDSVNGQVVSSTVNEIHQQA
;
A
#
# COMPACT_ATOMS: atom_id res chain seq x y z
N MET A 1 -59.30 -23.67 -25.43
CA MET A 1 -57.83 -23.75 -25.24
C MET A 1 -57.50 -22.84 -24.06
N SER A 2 -57.78 -23.32 -22.85
CA SER A 2 -56.77 -23.75 -21.84
C SER A 2 -56.11 -22.53 -21.16
N THR A 3 -56.70 -21.95 -20.11
CA THR A 3 -56.46 -22.18 -18.66
C THR A 3 -55.02 -21.97 -18.18
N SER A 4 -54.83 -21.04 -17.23
CA SER A 4 -54.03 -21.15 -15.98
C SER A 4 -53.55 -19.75 -15.57
N GLN A 5 -54.16 -19.06 -14.59
CA GLN A 5 -53.85 -19.15 -13.15
C GLN A 5 -52.35 -19.14 -12.83
N GLY A 6 -51.91 -18.11 -12.11
CA GLY A 6 -50.56 -17.98 -11.55
C GLY A 6 -50.35 -18.82 -10.29
N PRO A 7 -49.16 -18.69 -9.66
CA PRO A 7 -49.17 -18.33 -8.25
C PRO A 7 -48.11 -17.29 -7.84
N PHE A 8 -48.52 -16.48 -6.87
CA PHE A 8 -47.68 -15.69 -5.97
C PHE A 8 -46.74 -16.61 -5.16
N GLN A 9 -45.49 -16.18 -4.98
CA GLN A 9 -44.64 -16.65 -3.87
C GLN A 9 -44.05 -15.46 -3.13
N PHE A 10 -44.49 -15.30 -1.88
CA PHE A 10 -43.85 -14.54 -0.82
C PHE A 10 -42.63 -15.32 -0.33
N PHE A 11 -41.48 -14.65 -0.21
CA PHE A 11 -40.46 -15.05 0.76
C PHE A 11 -40.19 -13.91 1.73
N SER A 12 -40.54 -14.20 2.98
CA SER A 12 -40.35 -13.40 4.19
C SER A 12 -38.87 -13.16 4.46
N GLY A 13 -38.53 -11.90 4.73
CA GLY A 13 -37.28 -11.55 5.39
C GLY A 13 -37.22 -12.10 6.80
N SER A 14 -36.00 -12.37 7.27
CA SER A 14 -35.66 -12.45 8.69
C SER A 14 -34.40 -11.64 8.91
N LEU A 15 -34.60 -10.42 9.39
CA LEU A 15 -33.59 -9.60 10.03
C LEU A 15 -33.42 -10.13 11.46
N ARG A 16 -32.21 -10.54 11.82
CA ARG A 16 -31.81 -10.63 13.23
C ARG A 16 -30.50 -9.90 13.40
N GLY A 17 -30.58 -8.77 14.08
CA GLY A 17 -29.44 -7.95 14.44
C GLY A 17 -28.80 -8.35 15.77
N SER A 18 -27.57 -7.87 15.86
CA SER A 18 -26.86 -7.34 17.03
C SER A 18 -26.23 -8.29 18.06
N SER A 19 -24.91 -8.13 18.22
CA SER A 19 -24.08 -8.03 19.44
C SER A 19 -22.67 -8.50 19.04
N GLY A 20 -21.56 -7.76 19.14
CA GLY A 20 -21.09 -6.85 20.18
C GLY A 20 -19.78 -7.42 20.76
N CYS A 21 -18.77 -6.56 21.00
CA CYS A 21 -17.39 -6.81 21.49
C CYS A 21 -16.36 -7.27 20.43
N GLY A 22 -15.17 -6.69 20.32
CA GLY A 22 -14.50 -5.59 21.01
C GLY A 22 -13.12 -5.40 20.37
N LEU A 23 -12.85 -4.20 19.85
CA LEU A 23 -11.56 -3.82 19.26
C LEU A 23 -10.61 -3.35 20.37
N ALA A 24 -9.46 -4.00 20.49
CA ALA A 24 -8.32 -3.48 21.23
C ALA A 24 -7.45 -2.64 20.28
N GLN A 25 -7.17 -1.43 20.74
CA GLN A 25 -6.50 -0.34 20.08
C GLN A 25 -5.02 -0.35 20.48
N GLN A 26 -4.10 -0.37 19.53
CA GLN A 26 -2.73 0.13 19.74
C GLN A 26 -2.35 0.97 18.54
N GLY A 27 -2.37 2.28 18.75
CA GLY A 27 -1.79 3.26 17.84
C GLY A 27 -0.30 3.39 18.08
N THR A 28 0.43 3.75 17.04
CA THR A 28 1.61 4.60 17.20
C THR A 28 1.60 5.62 16.07
N SER A 29 1.67 6.88 16.49
CA SER A 29 1.67 8.07 15.67
C SER A 29 3.05 8.32 15.10
N TYR A 30 3.12 8.66 13.82
CA TYR A 30 4.25 9.35 13.23
C TYR A 30 4.20 10.82 13.64
N ARG A 31 5.28 11.33 14.23
CA ARG A 31 5.58 12.75 14.28
C ARG A 31 7.06 12.97 13.95
N PRO A 32 7.39 13.88 13.03
CA PRO A 32 8.76 14.25 12.71
C PRO A 32 9.26 15.35 13.66
N SER A 33 10.57 15.45 13.84
CA SER A 33 11.22 16.65 14.35
C SER A 33 12.60 16.75 13.72
N GLY A 34 12.89 17.91 13.13
CA GLY A 34 14.17 18.25 12.56
C GLY A 34 15.06 19.06 13.52
N ALA A 35 16.24 19.37 12.98
CA ALA A 35 17.16 20.48 13.27
C ALA A 35 17.72 20.65 14.70
N ASP A 36 19.01 20.34 14.83
CA ASP A 36 20.10 21.21 15.35
C ASP A 36 21.43 20.44 15.07
N GLY A 37 22.52 20.99 14.55
CA GLY A 37 23.09 22.31 14.80
C GLY A 37 24.20 22.18 15.85
N GLY A 38 25.43 21.84 15.46
CA GLY A 38 26.54 21.79 16.43
C GLY A 38 27.85 21.19 15.91
N ALA A 39 28.75 22.07 15.46
CA ALA A 39 30.16 21.75 15.26
C ALA A 39 30.87 21.48 16.60
N SER A 40 31.80 20.52 16.62
CA SER A 40 33.09 20.66 17.31
C SER A 40 34.01 19.48 16.98
N SER A 41 35.21 19.85 16.54
CA SER A 41 36.41 19.03 16.47
C SER A 41 36.79 18.48 17.85
N ILE A 42 37.52 17.36 17.90
CA ILE A 42 38.66 17.11 18.82
C ILE A 42 39.33 15.77 18.44
N HIS A 43 40.55 15.90 17.88
CA HIS A 43 41.76 15.07 18.01
C HIS A 43 41.66 13.53 18.08
N THR A 44 42.08 12.87 17.00
CA THR A 44 42.60 11.49 17.00
C THR A 44 44.05 11.48 17.49
N SER A 45 44.33 10.77 18.60
CA SER A 45 45.70 10.49 19.05
C SER A 45 46.14 9.14 18.51
N PHE A 46 47.24 9.15 17.77
CA PHE A 46 47.98 7.99 17.31
C PHE A 46 48.79 7.41 18.48
N SER A 47 48.65 6.12 18.77
CA SER A 47 49.58 5.43 19.67
C SER A 47 50.72 4.84 18.85
N SER A 48 51.85 5.53 18.84
CA SER A 48 53.11 5.03 18.32
C SER A 48 53.73 4.03 19.29
N ALA A 49 53.94 2.79 18.86
CA ALA A 49 54.86 1.88 19.53
C ALA A 49 56.30 2.37 19.24
N ARG A 50 57.08 2.64 20.30
CA ARG A 50 58.52 2.90 20.20
C ARG A 50 59.33 1.67 20.63
N PRO A 51 60.49 1.44 20.00
CA PRO A 51 61.37 0.31 20.28
C PRO A 51 62.25 0.55 21.52
N LEU A 52 62.69 -0.54 22.12
CA LEU A 52 63.65 -0.60 23.22
C LEU A 52 65.04 -0.09 22.76
N CYS A 53 65.63 0.86 23.49
CA CYS A 53 67.05 1.24 23.40
C CYS A 53 67.76 0.99 24.74
N LEU A 54 69.02 0.56 24.62
CA LEU A 54 70.02 0.43 25.68
C LEU A 54 70.37 1.76 26.36
N ALA A 55 70.63 1.72 27.68
CA ALA A 55 71.75 2.36 28.40
C ALA A 55 71.63 2.01 29.90
N ALA A 56 72.59 1.29 30.48
CA ALA A 56 73.69 1.81 31.30
C ALA A 56 73.26 2.30 32.70
N GLY A 57 73.65 1.52 33.71
CA GLY A 57 73.67 1.89 35.12
C GLY A 57 74.66 0.99 35.83
N GLY A 58 75.82 1.55 36.18
CA GLY A 58 76.87 0.84 36.91
C GLY A 58 76.67 0.92 38.41
N GLU A 59 77.20 -0.06 39.12
CA GLU A 59 77.61 0.06 40.51
C GLU A 59 78.88 -0.77 40.72
N ALA A 60 79.87 -0.11 41.31
CA ALA A 60 81.17 -0.66 41.65
C ALA A 60 81.09 -1.38 43.00
N SER A 61 81.80 -2.50 43.13
CA SER A 61 82.26 -2.97 44.43
C SER A 61 83.68 -3.53 44.29
N TRP A 62 84.59 -2.93 45.06
CA TRP A 62 86.01 -3.19 45.14
C TRP A 62 86.33 -3.85 46.49
N GLY A 63 87.27 -4.81 46.46
CA GLY A 63 88.02 -5.34 47.61
C GLY A 63 87.54 -6.70 48.09
N CYS A 64 88.38 -7.64 48.54
CA CYS A 64 89.84 -7.75 48.62
C CYS A 64 90.19 -9.19 49.11
N PHE A 65 91.44 -9.63 48.91
CA PHE A 65 92.12 -10.85 49.40
C PHE A 65 91.68 -12.21 48.81
N GLY A 66 92.55 -13.15 48.43
CA GLY A 66 94.00 -13.31 48.43
C GLY A 66 94.32 -14.61 47.65
N GLU A 67 95.41 -14.69 46.88
CA GLU A 67 96.62 -15.48 47.23
C GLU A 67 96.48 -16.97 46.79
N HIS A 68 97.27 -17.55 45.87
CA HIS A 68 98.74 -17.68 45.81
C HIS A 68 99.26 -18.04 44.39
N HIS A 69 100.45 -17.50 44.07
CA HIS A 69 101.62 -18.08 43.32
C HIS A 69 101.45 -18.62 41.88
N ARG A 70 102.35 -18.39 40.90
CA ARG A 70 103.84 -18.25 40.93
C ARG A 70 104.40 -17.70 39.57
N GLU A 71 105.42 -16.82 39.65
CA GLU A 71 106.56 -16.49 38.72
C GLU A 71 106.31 -16.34 37.19
N SER A 72 106.86 -15.39 36.42
CA SER A 72 108.24 -14.88 36.38
C SER A 72 108.32 -13.54 35.62
N ILE A 73 109.22 -12.69 36.10
CA ILE A 73 109.63 -11.33 35.67
C ILE A 73 110.36 -11.36 34.31
N PHE A 74 110.14 -10.36 33.43
CA PHE A 74 111.19 -9.55 32.76
C PHE A 74 110.59 -8.44 31.85
N LEU A 75 110.80 -7.17 32.22
CA LEU A 75 110.43 -5.96 31.47
C LEU A 75 111.53 -5.61 30.45
N GLY A 76 111.19 -5.42 29.17
CA GLY A 76 112.13 -4.90 28.15
C GLY A 76 111.72 -4.93 26.66
N GLY A 77 110.43 -5.04 26.30
CA GLY A 77 110.01 -5.24 24.89
C GLY A 77 108.66 -4.63 24.48
N ASN A 78 108.15 -3.65 25.23
CA ASN A 78 106.73 -3.26 25.15
C ASN A 78 106.31 -2.60 23.83
N GLU A 79 107.11 -1.73 23.20
CA GLU A 79 106.64 -0.92 22.06
C GLU A 79 106.42 -1.75 20.78
N LYS A 80 107.33 -2.67 20.48
CA LYS A 80 107.22 -3.56 19.31
C LYS A 80 106.08 -4.57 19.49
N GLN A 81 105.91 -5.10 20.69
CA GLN A 81 104.83 -6.03 21.00
C GLN A 81 103.46 -5.33 21.01
N THR A 82 103.38 -4.07 21.43
CA THR A 82 102.17 -3.25 21.28
C THR A 82 101.85 -2.93 19.82
N MET A 83 102.86 -2.61 18.99
CA MET A 83 102.66 -2.40 17.54
C MET A 83 102.24 -3.68 16.82
N GLN A 84 102.76 -4.83 17.24
CA GLN A 84 102.37 -6.11 16.71
C GLN A 84 100.93 -6.46 17.11
N ASN A 85 100.55 -6.25 18.37
CA ASN A 85 99.16 -6.44 18.82
C ASN A 85 98.17 -5.54 18.07
N LEU A 86 98.55 -4.28 17.79
CA LEU A 86 97.75 -3.35 16.99
C LEU A 86 97.64 -3.80 15.53
N ASN A 87 98.72 -4.27 14.91
CA ASN A 87 98.70 -4.82 13.56
C ASN A 87 97.89 -6.11 13.47
N ASP A 88 98.01 -7.01 14.45
CA ASP A 88 97.22 -8.25 14.53
C ASP A 88 95.73 -7.92 14.70
N ARG A 89 95.41 -6.89 15.49
CA ARG A 89 94.05 -6.40 15.66
C ARG A 89 93.52 -5.70 14.39
N LEU A 90 94.36 -4.95 13.67
CA LEU A 90 94.02 -4.37 12.36
C LEU A 90 93.77 -5.47 11.33
N ALA A 91 94.60 -6.50 11.28
CA ALA A 91 94.41 -7.67 10.41
C ALA A 91 93.08 -8.38 10.73
N ALA A 92 92.79 -8.60 12.02
CA ALA A 92 91.51 -9.15 12.46
C ALA A 92 90.32 -8.25 12.08
N TYR A 93 90.46 -6.91 12.15
CA TYR A 93 89.43 -5.98 11.68
C TYR A 93 89.26 -6.04 10.16
N LEU A 94 90.33 -6.12 9.38
CA LEU A 94 90.27 -6.23 7.92
C LEU A 94 89.64 -7.55 7.48
N ASP A 95 89.97 -8.66 8.14
CA ASP A 95 89.32 -9.96 7.91
C ASP A 95 87.84 -9.92 8.30
N LYS A 96 87.51 -9.22 9.39
CA LYS A 96 86.11 -9.02 9.78
C LYS A 96 85.34 -8.19 8.75
N VAL A 97 85.92 -7.11 8.25
CA VAL A 97 85.32 -6.27 7.18
C VAL A 97 85.09 -7.11 5.93
N ARG A 98 86.09 -7.88 5.48
CA ARG A 98 85.93 -8.79 4.32
C ARG A 98 84.83 -9.82 4.52
N SER A 99 84.71 -10.40 5.72
CA SER A 99 83.64 -11.34 6.04
C SER A 99 82.25 -10.69 6.02
N LEU A 100 82.15 -9.43 6.45
CA LEU A 100 80.91 -8.66 6.45
C LEU A 100 80.54 -8.19 5.04
N GLU A 101 81.51 -7.80 4.22
CA GLU A 101 81.30 -7.48 2.81
C GLU A 101 80.80 -8.71 2.03
N ALA A 102 81.39 -9.89 2.26
CA ALA A 102 80.93 -11.14 1.66
C ALA A 102 79.51 -11.52 2.11
N ALA A 103 79.20 -11.36 3.40
CA ALA A 103 77.86 -11.61 3.93
C ALA A 103 76.83 -10.60 3.37
N ASN A 104 77.20 -9.33 3.23
CA ASN A 104 76.34 -8.31 2.62
C ASN A 104 76.06 -8.60 1.15
N ALA A 105 77.07 -8.99 0.36
CA ALA A 105 76.89 -9.36 -1.04
C ALA A 105 75.95 -10.58 -1.20
N GLN A 106 76.04 -11.55 -0.28
CA GLN A 106 75.10 -12.68 -0.24
C GLN A 106 73.69 -12.25 0.12
N LEU A 107 73.53 -11.38 1.13
CA LEU A 107 72.22 -10.84 1.51
C LEU A 107 71.59 -10.02 0.38
N GLU A 108 72.36 -9.17 -0.31
CA GLU A 108 71.91 -8.42 -1.47
C GLU A 108 71.45 -9.36 -2.60
N SER A 109 72.19 -10.45 -2.85
CA SER A 109 71.80 -11.46 -3.83
C SER A 109 70.51 -12.17 -3.43
N CYS A 110 70.36 -12.56 -2.16
CA CYS A 110 69.13 -13.15 -1.64
C CYS A 110 67.94 -12.19 -1.72
N ILE A 111 68.14 -10.89 -1.44
CA ILE A 111 67.10 -9.86 -1.55
C ILE A 111 66.67 -9.72 -3.02
N LEU A 112 67.61 -9.69 -3.95
CA LEU A 112 67.30 -9.61 -5.39
C LEU A 112 66.55 -10.84 -5.89
N GLU A 113 66.95 -12.05 -5.50
CA GLU A 113 66.23 -13.28 -5.82
C GLU A 113 64.84 -13.32 -5.19
N TRP A 114 64.72 -12.86 -3.93
CA TRP A 114 63.44 -12.73 -3.26
C TRP A 114 62.51 -11.75 -3.98
N HIS A 115 63.01 -10.59 -4.42
CA HIS A 115 62.21 -9.63 -5.19
C HIS A 115 61.81 -10.18 -6.57
N LYS A 116 62.69 -10.90 -7.27
CA LYS A 116 62.36 -11.53 -8.56
C LYS A 116 61.28 -12.58 -8.42
N THR A 117 61.42 -13.48 -7.44
CA THR A 117 60.43 -14.54 -7.17
C THR A 117 59.11 -13.98 -6.62
N LYS A 118 59.15 -12.93 -5.81
CA LYS A 118 57.95 -12.28 -5.24
C LYS A 118 57.22 -11.40 -6.26
N SER A 119 57.92 -10.78 -7.22
CA SER A 119 57.26 -9.92 -8.24
C SER A 119 56.30 -10.68 -9.15
N HIS A 120 56.43 -12.01 -9.21
CA HIS A 120 55.54 -12.90 -9.94
C HIS A 120 54.49 -13.60 -9.04
N GLY A 121 54.29 -13.14 -7.80
CA GLY A 121 53.10 -13.52 -7.05
C GLY A 121 51.88 -13.14 -7.88
N GLU A 122 51.07 -14.14 -8.26
CA GLU A 122 49.94 -14.05 -9.17
C GLU A 122 49.17 -12.73 -8.98
N ARG A 123 49.35 -11.81 -9.92
CA ARG A 123 48.54 -10.60 -9.98
C ARG A 123 47.14 -11.05 -10.37
N HIS A 124 46.30 -11.34 -9.38
CA HIS A 124 44.92 -11.75 -9.63
C HIS A 124 44.19 -10.62 -10.36
N ASP A 125 43.57 -10.96 -11.48
CA ASP A 125 42.81 -10.01 -12.30
C ASP A 125 41.46 -9.71 -11.63
N PHE A 126 41.44 -8.69 -10.76
CA PHE A 126 40.22 -8.26 -10.05
C PHE A 126 39.18 -7.56 -10.94
N ASN A 127 39.51 -7.29 -12.20
CA ASN A 127 38.66 -6.55 -13.13
C ASN A 127 37.27 -7.21 -13.34
N GLN A 128 37.19 -8.53 -13.30
CA GLN A 128 35.89 -9.24 -13.38
C GLN A 128 35.00 -9.00 -12.16
N TYR A 129 35.60 -8.93 -10.97
CA TYR A 129 34.86 -8.60 -9.73
C TYR A 129 34.45 -7.14 -9.71
N GLU A 130 35.29 -6.23 -10.21
CA GLU A 130 34.94 -4.81 -10.36
C GLU A 130 33.75 -4.63 -11.31
N GLN A 131 33.73 -5.32 -12.46
CA GLN A 131 32.59 -5.31 -13.37
C GLN A 131 31.30 -5.78 -12.68
N ASN A 132 31.36 -6.93 -11.99
CA ASN A 132 30.21 -7.45 -11.25
C ASN A 132 29.72 -6.48 -10.16
N VAL A 133 30.63 -5.82 -9.44
CA VAL A 133 30.27 -4.81 -8.42
C VAL A 133 29.62 -3.60 -9.08
N THR A 134 30.15 -3.10 -10.20
CA THR A 134 29.55 -1.97 -10.92
C THR A 134 28.18 -2.30 -11.50
N ASP A 135 27.97 -3.53 -11.97
CA ASP A 135 26.68 -3.99 -12.47
C ASP A 135 25.66 -4.14 -11.35
N MET A 136 26.04 -4.66 -10.18
CA MET A 136 25.17 -4.68 -9.01
C MET A 136 24.83 -3.26 -8.53
N GLN A 137 25.79 -2.34 -8.53
CA GLN A 137 25.54 -0.94 -8.18
C GLN A 137 24.54 -0.30 -9.14
N ARG A 138 24.68 -0.53 -10.45
CA ARG A 138 23.73 -0.05 -11.47
C ARG A 138 22.33 -0.63 -11.24
N GLN A 139 22.21 -1.93 -10.97
CA GLN A 139 20.91 -2.56 -10.67
C GLN A 139 20.26 -1.97 -9.41
N ILE A 140 21.04 -1.63 -8.39
CA ILE A 140 20.54 -0.96 -7.18
C ILE A 140 20.05 0.45 -7.51
N GLU A 141 20.79 1.21 -8.33
CA GLU A 141 20.39 2.55 -8.76
C GLU A 141 19.12 2.52 -9.61
N ASP A 142 19.03 1.61 -10.58
CA ASP A 142 17.84 1.39 -11.38
C ASP A 142 16.64 0.98 -10.49
N GLY A 143 16.89 0.11 -9.50
CA GLY A 143 15.92 -0.26 -8.48
C GLY A 143 15.42 0.93 -7.65
N LYS A 144 16.31 1.86 -7.29
CA LYS A 144 15.93 3.09 -6.57
C LYS A 144 15.11 4.03 -7.44
N ILE A 145 15.49 4.21 -8.72
CA ILE A 145 14.76 5.07 -9.66
C ILE A 145 13.37 4.51 -9.94
N THR A 146 13.27 3.20 -10.18
CA THR A 146 11.97 2.53 -10.39
C THR A 146 11.10 2.60 -9.15
N ASN A 147 11.66 2.40 -7.94
CA ASN A 147 10.92 2.57 -6.69
C ASN A 147 10.41 4.02 -6.53
N ALA A 148 11.25 5.02 -6.76
CA ALA A 148 10.83 6.42 -6.73
C ALA A 148 9.72 6.72 -7.74
N SER A 149 9.81 6.18 -8.96
CA SER A 149 8.77 6.29 -9.98
C SER A 149 7.44 5.67 -9.54
N ILE A 150 7.48 4.46 -8.97
CA ILE A 150 6.30 3.78 -8.42
C ILE A 150 5.67 4.59 -7.28
N LEU A 151 6.48 5.13 -6.37
CA LEU A 151 5.99 5.96 -5.27
C LEU A 151 5.27 7.22 -5.78
N LEU A 152 5.82 7.88 -6.80
CA LEU A 152 5.16 9.02 -7.43
C LEU A 152 3.85 8.64 -8.13
N GLN A 153 3.80 7.48 -8.78
CA GLN A 153 2.56 6.98 -9.38
C GLN A 153 1.50 6.65 -8.33
N ILE A 154 1.90 6.07 -7.19
CA ILE A 154 1.02 5.82 -6.04
C ILE A 154 0.48 7.14 -5.49
N ASP A 155 1.35 8.13 -5.29
CA ASP A 155 0.95 9.44 -4.76
C ASP A 155 -0.01 10.15 -5.72
N ASN A 156 0.27 10.14 -7.02
CA ASN A 156 -0.62 10.68 -8.04
C ASN A 156 -1.97 9.96 -8.07
N ALA A 157 -1.98 8.62 -8.01
CA ALA A 157 -3.22 7.84 -7.95
C ALA A 157 -4.03 8.16 -6.68
N ASN A 158 -3.37 8.34 -5.53
CA ASN A 158 -4.01 8.73 -4.28
C ASN A 158 -4.59 10.14 -4.37
N MET A 159 -3.84 11.13 -4.88
CA MET A 159 -4.35 12.49 -5.10
C MET A 159 -5.56 12.50 -6.04
N ALA A 160 -5.49 11.76 -7.15
CA ALA A 160 -6.62 11.63 -8.07
C ALA A 160 -7.84 10.98 -7.40
N SER A 161 -7.64 9.94 -6.58
CA SER A 161 -8.72 9.30 -5.82
C SER A 161 -9.36 10.26 -4.83
N GLU A 162 -8.56 11.05 -4.11
CA GLU A 162 -9.05 12.04 -3.16
C GLU A 162 -9.82 13.17 -3.87
N ASP A 163 -9.34 13.61 -5.03
CA ASP A 163 -10.05 14.58 -5.88
C ASP A 163 -11.43 14.06 -6.32
N PHE A 164 -11.51 12.80 -6.76
CA PHE A 164 -12.78 12.18 -7.11
C PHE A 164 -13.70 12.00 -5.90
N ARG A 165 -13.14 11.65 -4.75
CA ARG A 165 -13.90 11.56 -3.48
C ARG A 165 -14.49 12.90 -3.08
N LEU A 166 -13.71 13.98 -3.16
CA LEU A 166 -14.18 15.34 -2.86
C LEU A 166 -15.26 15.81 -3.84
N LYS A 167 -15.07 15.55 -5.14
CA LYS A 167 -16.09 15.85 -6.17
C LYS A 167 -17.38 15.09 -5.92
N TYR A 168 -17.28 13.81 -5.56
CA TYR A 168 -18.44 12.98 -5.22
C TYR A 168 -19.20 13.52 -4.01
N GLU A 169 -18.51 13.84 -2.91
CA GLU A 169 -19.17 14.39 -1.72
C GLU A 169 -19.82 15.76 -2.02
N ALA A 170 -19.16 16.62 -2.79
CA ALA A 170 -19.73 17.90 -3.20
C ALA A 170 -21.01 17.72 -4.06
N GLU A 171 -20.98 16.79 -5.03
CA GLU A 171 -22.16 16.47 -5.85
C GLU A 171 -23.29 15.87 -5.01
N LYS A 172 -22.95 14.97 -4.09
CA LYS A 172 -23.91 14.35 -3.18
C LYS A 172 -24.57 15.39 -2.28
N THR A 173 -23.82 16.32 -1.69
CA THR A 173 -24.38 17.42 -0.90
C THR A 173 -25.27 18.31 -1.77
N ARG A 174 -24.86 18.64 -3.00
CA ARG A 174 -25.69 19.42 -3.93
C ARG A 174 -27.00 18.70 -4.25
N ARG A 175 -26.94 17.39 -4.57
CA ARG A 175 -28.11 16.55 -4.84
C ARG A 175 -29.05 16.51 -3.63
N GLN A 176 -28.51 16.37 -2.43
CA GLN A 176 -29.30 16.40 -1.20
C GLN A 176 -29.98 17.76 -1.02
N GLY A 177 -29.29 18.87 -1.28
CA GLY A 177 -29.89 20.21 -1.27
C GLY A 177 -31.06 20.33 -2.25
N VAL A 178 -30.85 19.94 -3.51
CA VAL A 178 -31.93 19.96 -4.53
C VAL A 178 -33.08 19.04 -4.15
N GLN A 179 -32.81 17.87 -3.56
CA GLN A 179 -33.86 16.97 -3.10
C GLN A 179 -34.69 17.60 -1.97
N CYS A 180 -34.05 18.26 -1.01
CA CYS A 180 -34.74 19.01 0.03
C CYS A 180 -35.60 20.13 -0.56
N ASP A 181 -35.11 20.86 -1.56
CA ASP A 181 -35.87 21.92 -2.22
C ASP A 181 -37.10 21.37 -2.95
N VAL A 182 -36.97 20.24 -3.65
CA VAL A 182 -38.11 19.56 -4.29
C VAL A 182 -39.14 19.10 -3.25
N GLU A 183 -38.70 18.56 -2.12
CA GLU A 183 -39.59 18.18 -1.02
C GLU A 183 -40.30 19.38 -0.41
N ASN A 184 -39.63 20.53 -0.29
CA ASN A 184 -40.24 21.78 0.19
C ASN A 184 -41.27 22.32 -0.81
N LEU A 185 -40.93 22.38 -2.10
CA LEU A 185 -41.86 22.81 -3.16
C LEU A 185 -43.10 21.92 -3.24
N ARG A 186 -42.95 20.60 -3.02
CA ARG A 186 -44.11 19.69 -2.92
C ARG A 186 -45.01 20.04 -1.75
N LYS A 187 -44.45 20.32 -0.57
CA LYS A 187 -45.23 20.75 0.60
C LYS A 187 -45.92 22.10 0.37
N GLU A 188 -45.26 23.04 -0.31
CA GLU A 188 -45.87 24.32 -0.68
C GLU A 188 -47.03 24.14 -1.67
N LEU A 189 -46.87 23.25 -2.66
CA LEU A 189 -47.95 22.88 -3.59
C LEU A 189 -49.13 22.24 -2.85
N ASP A 190 -48.86 21.30 -1.94
CA ASP A 190 -49.91 20.68 -1.11
C ASP A 190 -50.63 21.73 -0.25
N GLY A 191 -49.88 22.68 0.34
CA GLY A 191 -50.45 23.81 1.09
C GLY A 191 -51.32 24.73 0.24
N LEU A 192 -50.86 25.10 -0.97
CA LEU A 192 -51.65 25.87 -1.93
C LEU A 192 -52.89 25.12 -2.40
N THR A 193 -52.79 23.80 -2.56
CA THR A 193 -53.94 22.94 -2.90
C THR A 193 -55.02 23.04 -1.82
N ILE A 194 -54.64 22.95 -0.55
CA ILE A 194 -55.58 23.10 0.58
C ILE A 194 -56.25 24.48 0.56
N VAL A 195 -55.47 25.56 0.40
CA VAL A 195 -56.01 26.93 0.33
C VAL A 195 -56.97 27.09 -0.86
N THR A 196 -56.65 26.48 -2.01
CA THR A 196 -57.52 26.51 -3.19
C THR A 196 -58.83 25.81 -2.90
N THR A 197 -58.80 24.61 -2.30
CA THR A 197 -60.03 23.89 -1.93
C THR A 197 -60.86 24.62 -0.87
N ASP A 198 -60.22 25.32 0.08
CA ASP A 198 -60.92 26.13 1.09
C ASP A 198 -61.65 27.31 0.42
N LEU A 199 -60.99 28.01 -0.51
CA LEU A 199 -61.58 29.11 -1.28
C LEU A 199 -62.69 28.62 -2.22
N GLU A 200 -62.54 27.45 -2.85
CA GLU A 200 -63.59 26.83 -3.66
C GLU A 200 -64.83 26.53 -2.82
N MET A 201 -64.64 26.02 -1.60
CA MET A 201 -65.73 25.77 -0.65
C MET A 201 -66.42 27.08 -0.20
N GLU A 202 -65.66 28.15 0.06
CA GLU A 202 -66.22 29.48 0.37
C GLU A 202 -67.03 30.05 -0.80
N ILE A 203 -66.52 29.93 -2.03
CA ILE A 203 -67.22 30.36 -3.24
C ILE A 203 -68.52 29.60 -3.41
N GLU A 204 -68.51 28.27 -3.22
CA GLU A 204 -69.71 27.46 -3.35
C GLU A 204 -70.74 27.80 -2.25
N GLY A 205 -70.30 27.99 -1.01
CA GLY A 205 -71.17 28.47 0.07
C GLY A 205 -71.83 29.83 -0.23
N LEU A 206 -71.08 30.78 -0.80
CA LEU A 206 -71.63 32.07 -1.22
C LEU A 206 -72.61 31.94 -2.40
N ARG A 207 -72.39 30.99 -3.32
CA ARG A 207 -73.34 30.69 -4.42
C ARG A 207 -74.64 30.11 -3.87
N GLU A 208 -74.56 29.18 -2.93
CA GLU A 208 -75.73 28.62 -2.25
C GLU A 208 -76.53 29.73 -1.53
N GLU A 209 -75.86 30.62 -0.79
CA GLU A 209 -76.50 31.76 -0.14
C GLU A 209 -77.19 32.67 -1.17
N HIS A 210 -76.54 32.96 -2.30
CA HIS A 210 -77.12 33.78 -3.36
C HIS A 210 -78.36 33.13 -3.98
N ILE A 211 -78.35 31.81 -4.17
CA ILE A 211 -79.51 31.08 -4.69
C ILE A 211 -80.67 31.16 -3.69
N LEU A 212 -80.39 30.93 -2.41
CA LEU A 212 -81.39 31.00 -1.34
C LEU A 212 -82.00 32.41 -1.24
N ARG A 213 -81.16 33.46 -1.23
CA ARG A 213 -81.60 34.87 -1.24
C ARG A 213 -82.45 35.23 -2.44
N ARG A 214 -82.13 34.70 -3.63
CA ARG A 214 -82.93 34.92 -4.84
C ARG A 214 -84.29 34.25 -4.72
N LYS A 215 -84.34 33.03 -4.21
CA LYS A 215 -85.57 32.28 -3.98
C LYS A 215 -86.46 32.98 -2.96
N ASP A 216 -85.91 33.41 -1.82
CA ASP A 216 -86.63 34.17 -0.80
C ASP A 216 -87.23 35.45 -1.40
N HIS A 217 -86.46 36.18 -2.22
CA HIS A 217 -86.96 37.36 -2.91
C HIS A 217 -88.08 37.07 -3.91
N GLU A 218 -88.00 35.96 -4.64
CA GLU A 218 -89.04 35.53 -5.56
C GLU A 218 -90.34 35.20 -4.82
N GLU A 219 -90.26 34.46 -3.71
CA GLU A 219 -91.39 34.17 -2.82
C GLU A 219 -92.01 35.46 -2.24
N ASP A 220 -91.19 36.42 -1.78
CA ASP A 220 -91.65 37.73 -1.30
C ASP A 220 -92.33 38.58 -2.39
N MET A 221 -91.79 38.54 -3.62
CA MET A 221 -92.37 39.25 -4.77
C MET A 221 -93.70 38.63 -5.22
N GLU A 222 -93.83 37.31 -5.17
CA GLU A 222 -95.11 36.61 -5.39
C GLU A 222 -96.14 36.96 -4.32
N ALA A 223 -95.73 37.00 -3.04
CA ALA A 223 -96.57 37.44 -1.94
C ALA A 223 -97.06 38.90 -2.14
N ASN A 224 -96.17 39.81 -2.54
CA ASN A 224 -96.52 41.21 -2.81
C ASN A 224 -97.39 41.38 -4.07
N ARG A 225 -97.13 40.63 -5.15
CA ARG A 225 -97.96 40.63 -6.38
C ARG A 225 -99.40 40.21 -6.10
N SER A 226 -99.61 39.23 -5.23
CA SER A 226 -100.95 38.80 -4.84
C SER A 226 -101.80 39.90 -4.19
N SER A 227 -101.17 40.98 -3.71
CA SER A 227 -101.85 42.14 -3.12
C SER A 227 -102.17 43.27 -4.11
N GLN A 228 -101.69 43.22 -5.36
CA GLN A 228 -101.77 44.37 -6.28
C GLN A 228 -102.24 43.98 -7.70
N ASP A 229 -103.45 43.43 -7.81
CA ASP A 229 -104.08 43.08 -9.09
C ASP A 229 -105.33 43.98 -9.34
N PHE A 230 -105.13 45.28 -9.61
CA PHE A 230 -106.19 46.20 -10.04
C PHE A 230 -106.07 46.48 -11.56
N LYS A 231 -106.72 45.63 -12.35
CA LYS A 231 -106.67 45.65 -13.82
C LYS A 231 -107.71 46.62 -14.40
N VAL A 232 -107.30 47.84 -14.73
CA VAL A 232 -108.13 48.83 -15.47
C VAL A 232 -107.95 48.63 -16.97
N ASN A 233 -109.05 48.30 -17.67
CA ASN A 233 -109.10 48.01 -19.09
C ASN A 233 -110.01 49.05 -19.77
N VAL A 234 -109.45 49.96 -20.58
CA VAL A 234 -110.20 51.01 -21.29
C VAL A 234 -110.02 50.83 -22.79
N LYS A 235 -111.10 50.44 -23.47
CA LYS A 235 -111.19 50.38 -24.94
C LYS A 235 -111.90 51.65 -25.44
N VAL A 236 -111.25 52.40 -26.32
CA VAL A 236 -111.86 53.54 -27.03
C VAL A 236 -111.87 53.23 -28.53
N ASN A 237 -113.06 53.27 -29.12
CA ASN A 237 -113.32 53.12 -30.56
C ASN A 237 -113.04 54.44 -31.29
N ALA A 238 -112.28 54.39 -32.39
CA ALA A 238 -112.12 55.48 -33.36
C ALA A 238 -112.52 55.02 -34.79
N PRO A 239 -113.03 55.91 -35.67
CA PRO A 239 -113.67 55.59 -36.95
C PRO A 239 -112.67 55.42 -38.11
N PRO A 240 -113.07 54.88 -39.29
CA PRO A 240 -112.15 54.35 -40.32
C PRO A 240 -111.91 55.33 -41.51
N PRO A 241 -111.03 55.01 -42.48
CA PRO A 241 -109.57 54.93 -42.38
C PRO A 241 -108.89 55.80 -43.48
N GLU A 242 -107.84 56.57 -43.14
CA GLU A 242 -106.86 56.97 -44.16
C GLU A 242 -106.02 55.73 -44.50
N ASP A 243 -105.93 55.40 -45.79
CA ASP A 243 -105.23 54.29 -46.46
C ASP A 243 -104.34 53.40 -45.55
N LEU A 244 -104.97 52.70 -44.60
CA LEU A 244 -104.31 51.90 -43.57
C LEU A 244 -103.56 50.75 -44.23
N ALA A 245 -104.02 50.30 -45.40
CA ALA A 245 -103.34 49.32 -46.21
C ALA A 245 -101.95 49.79 -46.67
N LYS A 246 -101.81 51.08 -47.01
CA LYS A 246 -100.53 51.67 -47.44
C LYS A 246 -99.57 51.86 -46.27
N ILE A 247 -100.06 52.36 -45.14
CA ILE A 247 -99.26 52.50 -43.91
C ILE A 247 -98.86 51.13 -43.35
N LEU A 248 -99.77 50.14 -43.35
CA LEU A 248 -99.45 48.77 -42.97
C LEU A 248 -98.47 48.10 -43.93
N ALA A 249 -98.53 48.41 -45.23
CA ALA A 249 -97.55 47.93 -46.20
C ALA A 249 -96.17 48.55 -46.00
N GLU A 250 -96.09 49.85 -45.71
CA GLU A 250 -94.83 50.55 -45.34
C GLU A 250 -94.25 49.97 -44.05
N ILE A 251 -95.06 49.82 -43.00
CA ILE A 251 -94.64 49.21 -41.72
C ILE A 251 -94.15 47.77 -41.96
N ARG A 252 -94.83 47.01 -42.82
CA ARG A 252 -94.41 45.65 -43.17
C ARG A 252 -93.08 45.63 -43.91
N GLN A 253 -92.87 46.56 -44.84
CA GLN A 253 -91.61 46.73 -45.55
C GLN A 253 -90.47 47.13 -44.60
N ASP A 254 -90.74 48.00 -43.63
CA ASP A 254 -89.78 48.39 -42.60
C ASP A 254 -89.40 47.20 -41.70
N TYR A 255 -90.38 46.39 -41.27
CA TYR A 255 -90.10 45.17 -40.51
C TYR A 255 -89.35 44.13 -41.33
N GLU A 256 -89.71 43.91 -42.60
CA GLU A 256 -88.97 43.02 -43.49
C GLU A 256 -87.53 43.50 -43.70
N ALA A 257 -87.31 44.82 -43.82
CA ALA A 257 -85.97 45.40 -43.92
C ALA A 257 -85.15 45.23 -42.62
N ILE A 258 -85.78 45.37 -41.45
CA ILE A 258 -85.13 45.14 -40.14
C ILE A 258 -84.81 43.65 -39.96
N ILE A 259 -85.72 42.75 -40.32
CA ILE A 259 -85.51 41.30 -40.24
C ILE A 259 -84.37 40.89 -41.17
N GLU A 260 -84.34 41.41 -42.39
CA GLU A 260 -83.28 41.12 -43.35
C GLU A 260 -81.93 41.67 -42.89
N LYS A 261 -81.89 42.89 -42.31
CA LYS A 261 -80.67 43.42 -41.69
C LYS A 261 -80.21 42.60 -40.48
N ASN A 262 -81.13 42.15 -39.63
CA ASN A 262 -80.79 41.28 -38.50
C ASN A 262 -80.26 39.92 -38.98
N ARG A 263 -80.86 39.35 -40.03
CA ARG A 263 -80.39 38.10 -40.64
C ARG A 263 -78.99 38.24 -41.22
N GLN A 264 -78.72 39.31 -41.96
CA GLN A 264 -77.39 39.60 -42.50
C GLN A 264 -76.36 39.88 -41.38
N SER A 265 -76.77 40.54 -40.30
CA SER A 265 -75.91 40.80 -39.13
C SER A 265 -75.59 39.52 -38.37
N LEU A 266 -76.56 38.61 -38.21
CA LEU A 266 -76.34 37.28 -37.63
C LEU A 266 -75.44 36.42 -38.51
N ASP A 267 -75.68 36.40 -39.83
CA ASP A 267 -74.86 35.64 -40.77
C ASP A 267 -73.42 36.14 -40.80
N SER A 268 -73.20 37.47 -40.76
CA SER A 268 -71.85 38.04 -40.69
C SER A 268 -71.18 37.74 -39.36
N TRP A 269 -71.90 37.88 -38.23
CA TRP A 269 -71.38 37.52 -36.91
C TRP A 269 -71.02 36.02 -36.80
N TYR A 270 -71.86 35.13 -37.32
CA TYR A 270 -71.57 33.68 -37.35
C TYR A 270 -70.36 33.35 -38.23
N LYS A 271 -70.22 34.01 -39.38
CA LYS A 271 -69.04 33.85 -40.24
C LYS A 271 -67.77 34.33 -39.56
N GLU A 272 -67.84 35.44 -38.84
CA GLU A 272 -66.71 36.01 -38.11
C GLU A 272 -66.30 35.12 -36.92
N LEU A 273 -67.28 34.61 -36.16
CA LEU A 273 -67.05 33.65 -35.08
C LEU A 273 -66.50 32.31 -35.60
N SER A 274 -67.05 31.79 -36.69
CA SER A 274 -66.57 30.57 -37.36
C SER A 274 -65.15 30.74 -37.88
N SER A 275 -64.83 31.90 -38.47
CA SER A 275 -63.49 32.25 -38.94
C SER A 275 -62.51 32.35 -37.77
N ALA A 276 -62.88 33.03 -36.69
CA ALA A 276 -62.06 33.17 -35.49
C ALA A 276 -61.83 31.81 -34.80
N ALA A 277 -62.87 30.99 -34.69
CA ALA A 277 -62.78 29.63 -34.15
C ALA A 277 -61.92 28.73 -35.04
N SER A 278 -62.03 28.84 -36.37
CA SER A 278 -61.18 28.09 -37.31
C SER A 278 -59.72 28.53 -37.26
N LEU A 279 -59.43 29.81 -37.00
CA LEU A 279 -58.06 30.31 -36.80
C LEU A 279 -57.47 29.84 -35.47
N ALA A 280 -58.27 29.82 -34.40
CA ALA A 280 -57.84 29.33 -33.08
C ALA A 280 -57.75 27.79 -33.00
N ALA A 281 -58.53 27.06 -33.80
CA ALA A 281 -58.54 25.60 -33.86
C ALA A 281 -57.44 25.00 -34.76
N VAL A 282 -56.68 25.84 -35.47
CA VAL A 282 -55.46 25.39 -36.17
C VAL A 282 -54.30 25.56 -35.18
N PRO A 283 -53.89 24.51 -34.45
CA PRO A 283 -52.69 24.61 -33.62
C PRO A 283 -51.50 24.98 -34.51
N ASN A 284 -50.63 25.86 -34.02
CA ASN A 284 -49.44 26.33 -34.74
C ASN A 284 -48.62 25.11 -35.23
N PRO A 285 -48.54 24.85 -36.56
CA PRO A 285 -47.85 23.68 -37.08
C PRO A 285 -46.33 23.74 -36.82
N GLU A 286 -45.78 24.95 -36.65
CA GLU A 286 -44.38 25.18 -36.31
C GLU A 286 -44.03 24.71 -34.89
N GLU A 287 -44.90 24.95 -33.91
CA GLU A 287 -44.69 24.50 -32.53
C GLU A 287 -44.74 22.97 -32.46
N ILE A 288 -45.71 22.35 -33.13
CA ILE A 288 -45.80 20.89 -33.23
C ILE A 288 -44.54 20.32 -33.88
N GLN A 289 -44.10 20.87 -35.01
CA GLN A 289 -42.87 20.41 -35.68
C GLN A 289 -41.61 20.62 -34.81
N SER A 290 -41.51 21.74 -34.08
CA SER A 290 -40.39 21.96 -33.15
C SER A 290 -40.37 20.93 -32.03
N SER A 291 -41.54 20.61 -31.44
CA SER A 291 -41.65 19.62 -30.38
C SER A 291 -41.34 18.20 -30.90
N GLU A 292 -41.77 17.86 -32.11
CA GLU A 292 -41.43 16.59 -32.74
C GLU A 292 -39.92 16.46 -33.00
N ASN A 293 -39.27 17.53 -33.42
CA ASN A 293 -37.83 17.54 -33.64
C ASN A 293 -37.07 17.42 -32.32
N GLU A 294 -37.51 18.11 -31.27
CA GLU A 294 -36.96 17.97 -29.92
C GLU A 294 -37.11 16.54 -29.39
N ILE A 295 -38.28 15.91 -29.57
CA ILE A 295 -38.50 14.50 -29.20
C ILE A 295 -37.55 13.59 -29.98
N LYS A 296 -37.34 13.82 -31.29
CA LYS A 296 -36.43 13.02 -32.11
C LYS A 296 -34.98 13.19 -31.65
N ASP A 297 -34.55 14.40 -31.30
CA ASP A 297 -33.20 14.67 -30.80
C ASP A 297 -32.98 14.08 -29.40
N LEU A 298 -33.96 14.18 -28.51
CA LEU A 298 -33.95 13.50 -27.22
C LEU A 298 -33.91 11.97 -27.39
N THR A 299 -34.63 11.42 -28.37
CA THR A 299 -34.60 9.98 -28.65
C THR A 299 -33.23 9.55 -29.18
N ARG A 300 -32.61 10.34 -30.07
CA ARG A 300 -31.25 10.07 -30.60
C ARG A 300 -30.20 10.13 -29.51
N THR A 301 -30.27 11.14 -28.64
CA THR A 301 -29.33 11.28 -27.50
C THR A 301 -29.51 10.13 -26.52
N LEU A 302 -30.74 9.73 -26.18
CA LEU A 302 -31.00 8.56 -25.34
C LEU A 302 -30.42 7.29 -25.95
N GLN A 303 -30.65 7.04 -27.24
CA GLN A 303 -30.06 5.88 -27.94
C GLN A 303 -28.53 5.92 -27.93
N SER A 304 -27.93 7.08 -28.13
CA SER A 304 -26.47 7.25 -28.05
C SER A 304 -25.94 6.94 -26.65
N LEU A 305 -26.61 7.43 -25.60
CA LEU A 305 -26.24 7.15 -24.21
C LEU A 305 -26.43 5.68 -23.85
N ASP A 306 -27.47 5.02 -24.37
CA ASP A 306 -27.69 3.59 -24.14
C ASP A 306 -26.58 2.75 -24.81
N ILE A 307 -26.19 3.07 -26.04
CA ILE A 307 -25.05 2.43 -26.71
C ILE A 307 -23.76 2.64 -25.93
N GLU A 308 -23.52 3.86 -25.43
CA GLU A 308 -22.35 4.14 -24.60
C GLU A 308 -22.38 3.34 -23.30
N LEU A 309 -23.54 3.23 -22.63
CA LEU A 309 -23.73 2.41 -21.45
C LEU A 309 -23.41 0.94 -21.74
N GLN A 310 -23.93 0.38 -22.84
CA GLN A 310 -23.64 -1.00 -23.26
C GLN A 310 -22.15 -1.21 -23.56
N ALA A 311 -21.50 -0.23 -24.20
CA ALA A 311 -20.06 -0.27 -24.48
C ALA A 311 -19.23 -0.23 -23.18
N GLN A 312 -19.60 0.61 -22.21
CA GLN A 312 -18.93 0.66 -20.90
C GLN A 312 -19.16 -0.62 -20.09
N MET A 313 -20.36 -1.21 -20.13
CA MET A 313 -20.64 -2.50 -19.50
C MET A 313 -19.79 -3.61 -20.11
N SER A 314 -19.66 -3.64 -21.44
CA SER A 314 -18.80 -4.60 -22.14
C SER A 314 -17.32 -4.40 -21.78
N LYS A 315 -16.86 -3.14 -21.71
CA LYS A 315 -15.50 -2.80 -21.28
C LYS A 315 -15.22 -3.24 -19.84
N LYS A 316 -16.17 -3.00 -18.93
CA LYS A 316 -16.09 -3.45 -17.53
C LYS A 316 -15.93 -4.97 -17.47
N HIS A 317 -16.77 -5.71 -18.18
CA HIS A 317 -16.72 -7.18 -18.18
C HIS A 317 -15.37 -7.70 -18.69
N MET A 318 -14.86 -7.17 -19.80
CA MET A 318 -13.53 -7.49 -20.32
C MET A 318 -12.40 -7.21 -19.32
N LEU A 319 -12.49 -6.10 -18.58
CA LEU A 319 -11.50 -5.76 -17.54
C LEU A 319 -11.60 -6.71 -16.34
N GLU A 320 -12.81 -7.09 -15.93
CA GLU A 320 -13.03 -8.07 -14.87
C GLU A 320 -12.48 -9.45 -15.25
N ASP A 321 -12.69 -9.88 -16.50
CA ASP A 321 -12.18 -11.16 -17.02
C ASP A 321 -10.64 -11.18 -17.09
N THR A 322 -10.02 -10.13 -17.66
CA THR A 322 -8.55 -10.03 -17.70
C THR A 322 -7.93 -9.97 -16.30
N LEU A 323 -8.60 -9.32 -15.35
CA LEU A 323 -8.19 -9.29 -13.96
C LEU A 323 -8.37 -10.67 -13.28
N ALA A 324 -9.42 -11.42 -13.61
CA ALA A 324 -9.57 -12.80 -13.14
C ALA A 324 -8.49 -13.73 -13.72
N ASP A 325 -8.18 -13.61 -15.01
CA ASP A 325 -7.14 -14.38 -15.70
C ASP A 325 -5.75 -14.12 -15.11
N THR A 326 -5.40 -12.85 -14.88
CA THR A 326 -4.12 -12.50 -14.25
C THR A 326 -4.04 -13.02 -12.82
N ARG A 327 -5.12 -12.91 -12.02
CA ARG A 327 -5.16 -13.52 -10.68
C ARG A 327 -4.97 -15.03 -10.73
N ASN A 328 -5.63 -15.72 -11.65
CA ASN A 328 -5.48 -17.17 -11.83
C ASN A 328 -4.06 -17.55 -12.24
N TYR A 329 -3.45 -16.79 -13.17
CA TYR A 329 -2.06 -16.99 -13.57
C TYR A 329 -1.10 -16.88 -12.37
N TYR A 330 -1.22 -15.82 -11.56
CA TYR A 330 -0.38 -15.65 -10.38
C TYR A 330 -0.66 -16.69 -9.29
N ALA A 331 -1.92 -17.11 -9.11
CA ALA A 331 -2.27 -18.17 -8.16
C ALA A 331 -1.58 -19.50 -8.54
N VAL A 332 -1.59 -19.87 -9.82
CA VAL A 332 -0.90 -21.07 -10.33
C VAL A 332 0.61 -20.91 -10.20
N ALA A 333 1.18 -19.75 -10.53
CA ALA A 333 2.61 -19.50 -10.37
C ALA A 333 3.06 -19.64 -8.91
N LEU A 334 2.27 -19.12 -7.97
CA LEU A 334 2.53 -19.23 -6.53
C LEU A 334 2.39 -20.67 -6.03
N GLN A 335 1.39 -21.41 -6.52
CA GLN A 335 1.25 -22.84 -6.23
C GLN A 335 2.45 -23.65 -6.73
N ASN A 336 2.95 -23.35 -7.94
CA ASN A 336 4.13 -24.01 -8.48
C ASN A 336 5.39 -23.71 -7.66
N MET A 337 5.59 -22.45 -7.24
CA MET A 337 6.69 -22.11 -6.34
C MET A 337 6.57 -22.82 -4.98
N GLN A 338 5.37 -22.88 -4.41
CA GLN A 338 5.11 -23.61 -3.16
C GLN A 338 5.44 -25.10 -3.31
N GLN A 339 5.11 -25.73 -4.44
CA GLN A 339 5.48 -27.13 -4.71
C GLN A 339 7.00 -27.33 -4.76
N VAL A 340 7.75 -26.40 -5.36
CA VAL A 340 9.22 -26.46 -5.39
C VAL A 340 9.79 -26.31 -3.97
N ILE A 341 9.25 -25.38 -3.19
CA ILE A 341 9.64 -25.20 -1.78
C ILE A 341 9.39 -26.49 -1.00
N SER A 342 8.19 -27.06 -1.09
CA SER A 342 7.85 -28.30 -0.36
C SER A 342 8.73 -29.49 -0.76
N LYS A 343 9.09 -29.62 -2.04
CA LYS A 343 10.06 -30.64 -2.48
C LYS A 343 11.44 -30.43 -1.86
N CYS A 344 11.94 -29.19 -1.86
CA CYS A 344 13.23 -28.86 -1.26
C CYS A 344 13.23 -29.08 0.27
N GLU A 345 12.13 -28.73 0.95
CA GLU A 345 11.94 -29.00 2.38
C GLU A 345 11.92 -30.50 2.68
N GLU A 346 11.28 -31.30 1.83
CA GLU A 346 11.26 -32.76 1.94
C GLU A 346 12.68 -33.34 1.77
N GLU A 347 13.41 -32.94 0.74
CA GLU A 347 14.81 -33.35 0.51
C GLU A 347 15.71 -32.97 1.70
N LEU A 348 15.57 -31.76 2.25
CA LEU A 348 16.31 -31.33 3.44
C LEU A 348 15.96 -32.16 4.68
N SER A 349 14.68 -32.52 4.84
CA SER A 349 14.21 -33.38 5.93
C SER A 349 14.79 -34.79 5.82
N GLN A 350 14.81 -35.36 4.60
CA GLN A 350 15.42 -36.66 4.30
C GLN A 350 16.93 -36.64 4.60
N LEU A 351 17.68 -35.65 4.11
CA LEU A 351 19.11 -35.52 4.41
C LEU A 351 19.40 -35.40 5.91
N ARG A 352 18.58 -34.63 6.66
CA ARG A 352 18.70 -34.55 8.12
C ARG A 352 18.44 -35.90 8.79
N HIS A 353 17.47 -36.65 8.31
CA HIS A 353 17.20 -38.01 8.80
C HIS A 353 18.40 -38.93 8.56
N ASP A 354 18.95 -38.93 7.34
CA ASP A 354 20.10 -39.76 6.95
C ASP A 354 21.34 -39.43 7.76
N ILE A 355 21.66 -38.14 7.95
CA ILE A 355 22.78 -37.69 8.81
C ILE A 355 22.59 -38.20 10.24
N LYS A 356 21.36 -38.10 10.78
CA LYS A 356 21.06 -38.60 12.13
C LYS A 356 21.22 -40.11 12.22
N GLN A 357 20.80 -40.86 11.19
CA GLN A 357 20.99 -42.30 11.10
C GLN A 357 22.47 -42.67 11.04
N GLN A 358 23.25 -42.03 10.17
CA GLN A 358 24.70 -42.24 10.07
C GLN A 358 25.40 -41.91 11.40
N ASN A 359 25.06 -40.81 12.06
CA ASN A 359 25.61 -40.44 13.36
C ASN A 359 25.34 -41.53 14.42
N ASN A 360 24.12 -42.08 14.44
CA ASN A 360 23.80 -43.19 15.34
C ASN A 360 24.62 -44.45 15.00
N GLN A 361 24.80 -44.78 13.72
CA GLN A 361 25.68 -45.90 13.31
C GLN A 361 27.14 -45.66 13.74
N TYR A 362 27.67 -44.45 13.56
CA TYR A 362 29.01 -44.08 14.02
C TYR A 362 29.15 -44.21 15.53
N LYS A 363 28.15 -43.80 16.32
CA LYS A 363 28.16 -43.98 17.79
C LYS A 363 28.21 -45.45 18.19
N VAL A 364 27.45 -46.31 17.51
CA VAL A 364 27.48 -47.76 17.76
C VAL A 364 28.85 -48.34 17.41
N LEU A 365 29.40 -47.99 16.25
CA LEU A 365 30.72 -48.46 15.80
C LEU A 365 31.83 -47.99 16.74
N LEU A 366 31.77 -46.73 17.20
CA LEU A 366 32.69 -46.21 18.20
C LEU A 366 32.58 -46.99 19.52
N GLY A 367 31.36 -47.32 19.95
CA GLY A 367 31.12 -48.18 21.11
C GLY A 367 31.81 -49.56 20.97
N ILE A 368 31.65 -50.22 19.81
CA ILE A 368 32.31 -51.49 19.51
C ILE A 368 33.84 -51.33 19.50
N LYS A 369 34.36 -50.30 18.82
CA LYS A 369 35.80 -50.00 18.76
C LYS A 369 36.40 -49.84 20.16
N THR A 370 35.78 -49.02 21.02
CA THR A 370 36.27 -48.81 22.39
C THR A 370 36.22 -50.09 23.23
N ARG A 371 35.25 -50.98 22.99
CA ARG A 371 35.21 -52.31 23.63
C ARG A 371 36.35 -53.20 23.14
N LEU A 372 36.56 -53.28 21.82
CA LEU A 372 37.66 -54.06 21.24
C LEU A 372 39.03 -53.54 21.69
N GLU A 373 39.23 -52.23 21.79
CA GLU A 373 40.45 -51.63 22.32
C GLU A 373 40.71 -52.05 23.77
N LYS A 374 39.67 -52.11 24.61
CA LYS A 374 39.77 -52.65 25.98
C LYS A 374 40.18 -54.13 25.95
N GLU A 375 39.53 -54.95 25.12
CA GLU A 375 39.87 -56.37 24.99
C GLU A 375 41.33 -56.56 24.52
N ILE A 376 41.79 -55.83 23.49
CA ILE A 376 43.19 -55.84 23.03
C ILE A 376 44.14 -55.40 24.15
N SER A 377 43.82 -54.37 24.92
CA SER A 377 44.65 -53.94 26.05
C SER A 377 44.77 -55.04 27.11
N THR A 378 43.69 -55.78 27.38
CA THR A 378 43.73 -56.93 28.28
C THR A 378 44.54 -58.08 27.70
N TYR A 379 44.43 -58.36 26.40
CA TYR A 379 45.25 -59.37 25.74
C TYR A 379 46.74 -59.00 25.76
N ARG A 380 47.10 -57.73 25.49
CA ARG A 380 48.49 -57.24 25.61
C ARG A 380 49.04 -57.41 27.02
N LEU A 381 48.26 -57.06 28.04
CA LEU A 381 48.65 -57.25 29.45
C LEU A 381 48.91 -58.74 29.78
N LEU A 382 48.13 -59.66 29.21
CA LEU A 382 48.33 -61.10 29.40
C LEU A 382 49.58 -61.61 28.65
N LEU A 383 49.85 -61.08 27.45
CA LEU A 383 50.99 -61.42 26.60
C LEU A 383 52.33 -60.84 27.08
N GLU A 384 52.32 -59.65 27.69
CA GLU A 384 53.51 -59.00 28.29
C GLU A 384 54.02 -59.72 29.55
N GLY A 385 53.39 -60.82 29.95
CA GLY A 385 53.89 -61.70 30.99
C GLY A 385 53.44 -61.25 32.37
N ASN A 386 52.44 -61.94 32.89
CA ASN A 386 52.29 -62.11 34.32
C ASN A 386 53.40 -63.04 34.85
N VAL A 387 54.65 -62.58 34.76
CA VAL A 387 55.75 -63.01 35.62
C VAL A 387 56.23 -61.75 36.34
N ASP A 388 55.40 -61.29 37.26
CA ASP A 388 55.79 -61.00 38.64
C ASP A 388 54.72 -60.13 39.29
N GLY A 389 53.99 -60.75 40.21
CA GLY A 389 53.12 -60.05 41.12
C GLY A 389 53.95 -59.13 42.01
N LYS A 390 53.93 -57.81 41.71
CA LYS A 390 53.76 -56.73 42.69
C LYS A 390 53.89 -55.36 42.00
N THR A 391 53.08 -54.43 42.50
CA THR A 391 53.30 -52.97 42.51
C THR A 391 53.46 -52.27 41.16
N LYS A 392 52.32 -51.78 40.61
CA LYS A 392 52.18 -50.47 39.90
C LYS A 392 50.74 -50.17 39.43
N LYS A 393 49.72 -50.78 40.03
CA LYS A 393 48.32 -50.67 39.58
C LYS A 393 47.57 -49.42 40.08
N SER A 394 48.20 -48.56 40.88
CA SER A 394 47.52 -47.43 41.55
C SER A 394 47.86 -46.02 41.05
N GLU A 395 48.90 -45.80 40.23
CA GLU A 395 49.30 -44.42 39.86
C GLU A 395 48.94 -43.97 38.43
N LEU A 396 48.72 -44.88 37.48
CA LEU A 396 48.40 -44.47 36.09
C LEU A 396 46.90 -44.33 35.82
N LYS A 397 46.03 -45.01 36.57
CA LYS A 397 44.57 -44.87 36.43
C LYS A 397 43.99 -43.61 37.09
N ALA A 398 44.70 -42.98 38.02
CA ALA A 398 44.24 -41.73 38.66
C ALA A 398 44.49 -40.49 37.77
N LYS A 399 45.50 -40.50 36.90
CA LYS A 399 45.79 -39.36 36.01
C LYS A 399 44.91 -39.31 34.76
N GLU A 400 44.45 -40.45 34.26
CA GLU A 400 43.65 -40.48 33.03
C GLU A 400 42.17 -40.12 33.30
N TYR A 401 41.62 -40.45 34.48
CA TYR A 401 40.24 -40.09 34.86
C TYR A 401 40.09 -38.69 35.50
N ALA A 402 41.16 -38.08 36.01
CA ALA A 402 41.15 -36.67 36.43
C ALA A 402 41.21 -35.67 35.25
N GLY A 403 41.65 -36.14 34.06
CA GLY A 403 41.70 -35.32 32.84
C GLY A 403 40.36 -35.14 32.12
N LEU A 404 39.34 -35.94 32.45
CA LEU A 404 38.02 -35.88 31.79
C LEU A 404 37.02 -34.94 32.49
N THR A 405 37.25 -34.53 33.73
CA THR A 405 36.35 -33.64 34.48
C THR A 405 36.61 -32.15 34.26
N ASN A 406 37.66 -31.79 33.50
CA ASN A 406 38.03 -30.42 33.17
C ASN A 406 37.97 -30.12 31.65
N ARG A 407 37.00 -30.70 30.93
CA ARG A 407 36.75 -30.31 29.53
C ARG A 407 35.93 -29.01 29.49
N LYS A 408 36.61 -27.91 29.18
CA LYS A 408 35.96 -26.63 28.85
C LYS A 408 35.41 -26.71 27.42
N ILE A 409 34.09 -26.57 27.26
CA ILE A 409 33.46 -26.46 25.96
C ILE A 409 33.43 -24.98 25.59
N LYS A 410 34.12 -24.62 24.50
CA LYS A 410 34.07 -23.26 23.94
C LYS A 410 32.97 -23.22 22.88
N ALA A 411 31.87 -22.54 23.18
CA ALA A 411 30.84 -22.24 22.20
C ALA A 411 31.21 -20.91 21.52
N ILE A 412 31.49 -20.96 20.22
CA ILE A 412 31.80 -19.80 19.39
C ILE A 412 30.57 -19.49 18.56
N VAL A 413 29.93 -18.35 18.82
CA VAL A 413 28.80 -17.86 18.04
C VAL A 413 29.31 -16.80 17.07
N HIS A 414 29.04 -17.01 15.78
CA HIS A 414 29.39 -16.08 14.70
C HIS A 414 28.12 -15.37 14.23
N ASP A 415 28.05 -14.07 14.44
CA ASP A 415 27.03 -13.24 13.80
C ASP A 415 27.59 -12.72 12.48
N SER A 416 27.03 -13.24 11.38
CA SER A 416 27.38 -12.84 10.02
C SER A 416 26.26 -12.01 9.41
N VAL A 417 26.64 -10.88 8.81
CA VAL A 417 25.75 -10.09 7.95
C VAL A 417 26.43 -10.06 6.58
N ASN A 418 25.71 -10.50 5.54
CA ASN A 418 26.20 -10.58 4.16
C ASN A 418 27.50 -11.41 3.98
N GLY A 419 27.64 -12.51 4.74
CA GLY A 419 28.76 -13.44 4.57
C GLY A 419 30.10 -13.00 5.18
N GLN A 420 30.18 -11.82 5.82
CA GLN A 420 31.36 -11.39 6.57
C GLN A 420 31.04 -11.39 8.08
N VAL A 421 31.93 -11.98 8.88
CA VAL A 421 31.76 -12.13 10.34
C VAL A 421 32.07 -10.80 11.02
N VAL A 422 31.05 -10.13 11.58
CA VAL A 422 31.17 -8.78 12.16
C VAL A 422 31.44 -8.83 13.66
N SER A 423 31.06 -9.91 14.35
CA SER A 423 31.48 -10.15 15.73
C SER A 423 31.61 -11.65 16.03
N SER A 424 32.56 -11.99 16.89
CA SER A 424 32.73 -13.35 17.43
C SER A 424 32.69 -13.27 18.96
N THR A 425 31.71 -13.95 19.54
CA THR A 425 31.61 -14.08 21.00
C THR A 425 31.91 -15.52 21.41
N VAL A 426 32.82 -15.68 22.36
CA VAL A 426 33.31 -16.98 22.83
C VAL A 426 32.86 -17.17 24.27
N ASN A 427 31.92 -18.07 24.50
CA ASN A 427 31.42 -18.40 25.84
C ASN A 427 32.05 -19.73 26.30
N GLU A 428 32.74 -19.69 27.45
CA GLU A 428 33.33 -20.88 28.09
C GLU A 428 32.34 -21.49 29.07
N ILE A 429 31.75 -22.64 28.72
CA ILE A 429 30.84 -23.38 29.62
C ILE A 429 31.65 -24.47 30.34
N HIS A 430 31.61 -24.44 31.66
CA HIS A 430 32.21 -25.48 32.51
C HIS A 430 31.21 -26.63 32.65
N GLN A 431 31.59 -27.81 32.17
CA GLN A 431 30.77 -29.01 32.31
C GLN A 431 30.93 -29.56 33.74
N GLN A 432 30.00 -29.25 34.63
CA GLN A 432 29.88 -29.97 35.90
C GLN A 432 29.28 -31.36 35.62
N ALA A 433 29.89 -32.38 36.22
CA ALA A 433 29.59 -33.80 35.99
C ALA A 433 28.19 -34.21 36.46
#